data_AF-A7E413-F1
#
_entry.id   AF-A7E413-F1
#
_cell.length_a   1.000
_cell.length_b   1.000
_cell.length_c   1.000
_cell.angle_alpha   90.00
_cell.angle_beta   90.00
_cell.angle_gamma   90.00
#
_symmetry.space_group_name_H-M   'P 1'
#
loop_
_entity.id
_entity.type
_entity.pdbx_description
1 polymer ?
#
loop_
_entity_poly.entity_id
_entity_poly.type
_entity_poly.pdbx_seq_one_letter_code
_entity_poly.pdbx_strand_id
1 'polypeptide(L)'
;MRCGILAPILQAEFERVLPTKEVQVAKGAVEVSVDSSTELLEGPREPNTNTARIGLISHIGGHKFAGNVILYIPPEAKMKDGEAHPLAGCGIWYGRVEPKHVDGIVQETLLEGKVIEEMFRGGIRQGGEILRI
;
A
#
# COMPACT_ATOMS: atom_id res chain seq x y z
N MET A 1 10.20 12.33 -16.03
CA MET A 1 9.38 12.97 -14.99
C MET A 1 10.10 12.85 -13.64
N ARG A 2 10.13 13.90 -12.80
CA ARG A 2 10.82 13.88 -11.49
C ARG A 2 9.88 13.42 -10.37
N CYS A 3 10.41 12.84 -9.29
CA CYS A 3 9.63 12.29 -8.18
C CYS A 3 8.70 13.33 -7.53
N GLY A 4 9.18 14.57 -7.32
CA GLY A 4 8.38 15.64 -6.74
C GLY A 4 7.20 16.11 -7.60
N ILE A 5 7.17 15.76 -8.90
CA ILE A 5 6.04 16.05 -9.79
C ILE A 5 5.05 14.88 -9.80
N LEU A 6 5.57 13.65 -9.85
CA LEU A 6 4.73 12.46 -10.02
C LEU A 6 4.05 12.03 -8.71
N ALA A 7 4.68 12.22 -7.56
CA ALA A 7 4.16 11.71 -6.29
C ALA A 7 2.77 12.28 -5.91
N PRO A 8 2.51 13.61 -6.01
CA PRO A 8 1.18 14.15 -5.76
C PRO A 8 0.11 13.66 -6.76
N ILE A 9 0.51 13.41 -8.01
CA ILE A 9 -0.40 12.89 -9.04
C ILE A 9 -0.79 11.45 -8.73
N LEU A 10 0.17 10.61 -8.36
CA LEU A 10 -0.11 9.23 -7.94
C LEU A 10 -0.97 9.22 -6.67
N GLN A 11 -0.67 10.06 -5.67
CA GLN A 11 -1.50 10.18 -4.48
C GLN A 11 -2.95 10.53 -4.82
N ALA A 12 -3.17 11.57 -5.64
CA ALA A 12 -4.51 11.97 -6.06
C ALA A 12 -5.24 10.84 -6.79
N GLU A 13 -4.54 10.07 -7.62
CA GLU A 13 -5.12 8.95 -8.34
C GLU A 13 -5.49 7.77 -7.41
N PHE A 14 -4.64 7.45 -6.43
CA PHE A 14 -4.99 6.47 -5.38
C PHE A 14 -6.19 6.96 -4.56
N GLU A 15 -6.23 8.24 -4.17
CA GLU A 15 -7.36 8.82 -3.45
C GLU A 15 -8.67 8.76 -4.26
N ARG A 16 -8.58 8.82 -5.59
CA ARG A 16 -9.72 8.70 -6.50
C ARG A 16 -10.19 7.26 -6.68
N VAL A 17 -9.26 6.30 -6.80
CA VAL A 17 -9.55 4.90 -7.14
C VAL A 17 -9.98 4.07 -5.93
N LEU A 18 -9.34 4.23 -4.77
CA LEU A 18 -9.61 3.39 -3.60
C LEU A 18 -11.11 3.37 -3.20
N PRO A 19 -11.81 4.52 -3.13
CA PRO A 19 -13.22 4.53 -2.75
C PRO A 19 -14.14 3.82 -3.75
N THR A 20 -13.81 3.83 -5.05
CA THR A 20 -14.60 3.12 -6.08
C THR A 20 -14.50 1.60 -5.95
N LYS A 21 -13.51 1.12 -5.19
CA LYS A 21 -13.26 -0.29 -4.89
C LYS A 21 -13.63 -0.66 -3.45
N GLU A 22 -14.43 0.17 -2.78
CA GLU A 22 -14.88 -0.01 -1.39
C GLU A 22 -13.74 0.03 -0.35
N VAL A 23 -12.62 0.69 -0.68
CA VAL A 23 -11.52 0.96 0.26
C VAL A 23 -11.53 2.43 0.63
N GLN A 24 -11.81 2.75 1.89
CA GLN A 24 -11.87 4.14 2.34
C GLN A 24 -10.46 4.69 2.56
N VAL A 25 -10.23 5.94 2.16
CA VAL A 25 -8.97 6.64 2.42
C VAL A 25 -9.02 7.23 3.83
N ALA A 26 -8.28 6.64 4.75
CA ALA A 26 -8.14 7.19 6.10
C ALA A 26 -7.16 8.39 6.08
N LYS A 27 -7.58 9.50 6.70
CA LYS A 27 -6.80 10.75 6.80
C LYS A 27 -6.57 11.10 8.28
N GLY A 28 -5.60 11.99 8.52
CA GLY A 28 -5.24 12.44 9.87
C GLY A 28 -4.18 11.56 10.54
N ALA A 29 -3.69 12.06 11.68
CA ALA A 29 -2.71 11.36 12.50
C ALA A 29 -3.33 10.09 13.11
N VAL A 30 -2.49 9.07 13.29
CA VAL A 30 -2.83 7.95 14.15
C VAL A 30 -2.69 8.44 15.59
N GLU A 31 -3.79 8.43 16.35
CA GLU A 31 -3.74 8.74 17.78
C GLU A 31 -3.11 7.56 18.51
N VAL A 32 -1.92 7.78 19.07
CA VAL A 32 -1.18 6.77 19.83
C VAL A 32 -1.35 7.08 21.31
N SER A 33 -1.94 6.17 22.08
CA SER A 33 -1.92 6.28 23.54
C SER A 33 -0.50 6.04 24.05
N VAL A 34 0.02 6.96 24.86
CA VAL A 34 1.38 6.92 25.41
C VAL A 34 1.64 5.66 26.27
N ASP A 35 0.56 5.00 26.72
CA ASP A 35 0.61 3.85 27.62
C ASP A 35 0.48 2.49 26.91
N SER A 36 0.25 2.45 25.59
CA SER A 36 0.13 1.17 24.87
C SER A 36 1.52 0.64 24.52
N SER A 37 1.93 -0.41 25.22
CA SER A 37 3.07 -1.27 24.90
C SER A 37 2.93 -2.07 23.59
N THR A 38 2.07 -1.63 22.66
CA THR A 38 1.86 -2.28 21.39
C THR A 38 3.03 -2.00 20.45
N GLU A 39 3.63 -3.06 19.91
CA GLU A 39 4.71 -2.98 18.91
C GLU A 39 4.25 -2.36 17.58
N LEU A 40 2.93 -2.20 17.39
CA LEU A 40 2.30 -1.63 16.19
C LEU A 40 1.44 -0.42 16.56
N LEU A 41 1.53 0.64 15.74
CA LEU A 41 0.72 1.84 15.87
C LEU A 41 -0.61 1.65 15.12
N GLU A 42 -1.70 1.54 15.85
CA GLU A 42 -3.04 1.39 15.28
C GLU A 42 -3.79 2.73 15.30
N GLY A 43 -4.36 3.13 14.17
CA GLY A 43 -5.30 4.25 14.11
C GLY A 43 -6.69 3.85 14.63
N PRO A 44 -7.58 4.83 14.89
CA PRO A 44 -8.97 4.55 15.19
C PRO A 44 -9.55 3.62 14.12
N ARG A 45 -10.05 2.47 14.57
CA ARG A 45 -10.59 1.42 13.71
C ARG A 45 -12.10 1.49 13.80
N GLU A 46 -12.73 2.05 12.77
CA GLU A 46 -14.17 1.87 12.62
C GLU A 46 -14.43 0.38 12.35
N PRO A 47 -15.27 -0.29 13.14
CA PRO A 47 -15.56 -1.70 12.93
C PRO A 47 -16.17 -1.89 11.53
N ASN A 48 -15.61 -2.83 10.77
CA ASN A 48 -16.04 -3.26 9.42
C ASN A 48 -15.69 -2.35 8.22
N THR A 49 -14.80 -1.38 8.35
CA THR A 49 -14.35 -0.60 7.17
C THR A 49 -12.99 -1.07 6.68
N ASN A 50 -12.90 -1.48 5.40
CA ASN A 50 -11.62 -1.65 4.74
C ASN A 50 -11.05 -0.25 4.45
N THR A 51 -9.87 0.06 5.01
CA THR A 51 -9.27 1.40 4.91
C THR A 51 -7.83 1.31 4.45
N ALA A 52 -7.38 2.31 3.69
CA ALA A 52 -5.99 2.50 3.33
C ALA A 52 -5.53 3.90 3.70
N ARG A 53 -4.26 4.02 4.10
CA ARG A 53 -3.57 5.31 4.30
C ARG A 53 -2.53 5.48 3.19
N ILE A 54 -2.40 6.70 2.69
CA ILE A 54 -1.43 7.03 1.64
C ILE A 54 -0.39 7.99 2.24
N GLY A 55 0.86 7.56 2.27
CA GLY A 55 2.00 8.37 2.70
C GLY A 55 2.87 8.77 1.52
N LEU A 56 3.35 10.02 1.53
CA LEU A 56 4.40 10.47 0.62
C LEU A 56 5.76 10.28 1.28
N ILE A 57 6.72 9.74 0.54
CA ILE A 57 8.12 9.64 0.97
C ILE A 57 8.99 10.54 0.08
N SER A 58 10.05 11.08 0.65
CA SER A 58 10.97 11.97 -0.07
C SER A 58 11.74 11.22 -1.15
N HIS A 59 12.34 10.08 -0.78
CA HIS A 59 13.14 9.26 -1.67
C HIS A 59 13.34 7.86 -1.09
N ILE A 60 13.46 6.87 -1.96
CA ILE A 60 13.91 5.52 -1.63
C ILE A 60 14.73 5.01 -2.81
N GLY A 61 15.86 4.31 -2.56
CA GLY A 61 16.67 3.60 -3.56
C GLY A 61 17.42 4.47 -4.59
N GLY A 62 18.21 3.85 -5.48
CA GLY A 62 18.90 4.54 -6.58
C GLY A 62 18.04 4.62 -7.84
N HIS A 63 17.35 5.75 -8.08
CA HIS A 63 16.38 5.84 -9.18
C HIS A 63 16.79 6.82 -10.28
N LYS A 64 16.96 6.27 -11.49
CA LYS A 64 16.92 7.02 -12.75
C LYS A 64 15.48 7.44 -13.13
N PHE A 65 14.45 6.83 -12.53
CA PHE A 65 13.04 6.98 -12.94
C PHE A 65 12.08 7.11 -11.73
N ALA A 66 11.12 8.02 -11.82
CA ALA A 66 10.08 8.24 -10.81
C ALA A 66 9.00 7.13 -10.80
N GLY A 67 8.10 7.17 -9.82
CA GLY A 67 6.94 6.28 -9.74
C GLY A 67 7.19 5.04 -8.88
N ASN A 68 7.83 5.23 -7.72
CA ASN A 68 7.91 4.18 -6.70
C ASN A 68 6.62 4.16 -5.89
N VAL A 69 6.05 2.97 -5.72
CA VAL A 69 4.89 2.73 -4.84
C VAL A 69 5.19 1.50 -4.01
N ILE A 70 5.02 1.60 -2.70
CA ILE A 70 5.21 0.49 -1.77
C ILE A 70 3.88 0.26 -1.07
N LEU A 71 3.36 -0.96 -1.18
CA LEU A 71 2.14 -1.39 -0.52
C LEU A 71 2.52 -2.22 0.71
N TYR A 72 2.10 -1.78 1.88
CA TYR A 72 2.19 -2.55 3.12
C TYR A 72 0.82 -3.13 3.44
N ILE A 73 0.74 -4.46 3.45
CA ILE A 73 -0.50 -5.18 3.67
C ILE A 73 -0.45 -5.76 5.10
N PRO A 74 -1.38 -5.37 6.00
CA PRO A 74 -1.38 -5.84 7.37
C PRO A 74 -1.40 -7.38 7.49
N PRO A 75 -0.78 -7.97 8.52
CA PRO A 75 -0.83 -9.42 8.76
C PRO A 75 -2.25 -9.96 8.94
N GLU A 76 -3.17 -9.14 9.45
CA GLU A 76 -4.57 -9.49 9.67
C GLU A 76 -5.47 -9.13 8.49
N ALA A 77 -4.89 -8.71 7.35
CA ALA A 77 -5.65 -8.38 6.16
C ALA A 77 -6.41 -9.61 5.64
N LYS A 78 -7.67 -9.39 5.27
CA LYS A 78 -8.57 -10.42 4.75
C LYS A 78 -9.12 -10.02 3.41
N MET A 79 -9.44 -11.03 2.62
CA MET A 79 -10.18 -10.93 1.36
C MET A 79 -11.66 -10.65 1.65
N LYS A 80 -12.43 -10.29 0.61
CA LYS A 80 -13.89 -10.02 0.75
C LYS A 80 -14.70 -11.22 1.25
N ASP A 81 -14.23 -12.43 0.98
CA ASP A 81 -14.83 -13.69 1.45
C ASP A 81 -14.44 -14.05 2.89
N GLY A 82 -13.58 -13.25 3.53
CA GLY A 82 -13.12 -13.45 4.91
C GLY A 82 -11.87 -14.32 5.03
N GLU A 83 -11.36 -14.87 3.94
CA GLU A 83 -10.09 -15.62 3.91
C GLU A 83 -8.89 -14.70 4.14
N ALA A 84 -7.77 -15.29 4.57
CA ALA A 84 -6.52 -14.54 4.74
C ALA A 84 -6.05 -13.96 3.39
N HIS A 85 -5.63 -12.70 3.39
CA HIS A 85 -5.08 -12.08 2.18
C HIS A 85 -3.78 -12.78 1.77
N PRO A 86 -3.59 -13.19 0.50
CA PRO A 86 -2.38 -13.93 0.07
C PRO A 86 -1.04 -13.20 0.33
N LEU A 87 -1.12 -11.87 0.37
CA LEU A 87 0.00 -10.97 0.67
C LEU A 87 -0.07 -10.37 2.08
N ALA A 88 -0.87 -10.95 2.99
CA ALA A 88 -0.91 -10.52 4.38
C ALA A 88 0.50 -10.50 4.99
N GLY A 89 0.81 -9.41 5.71
CA GLY A 89 2.13 -9.20 6.32
C GLY A 89 3.25 -8.92 5.32
N CYS A 90 2.93 -8.61 4.06
CA CYS A 90 3.92 -8.31 3.02
C CYS A 90 4.05 -6.82 2.73
N GLY A 91 5.27 -6.39 2.41
CA GLY A 91 5.58 -5.15 1.72
C GLY A 91 5.90 -5.42 0.26
N ILE A 92 5.13 -4.88 -0.68
CA ILE A 92 5.34 -5.05 -2.13
C ILE A 92 5.79 -3.74 -2.74
N TRP A 93 6.90 -3.75 -3.48
CA TRP A 93 7.47 -2.55 -4.10
C TRP A 93 7.34 -2.59 -5.62
N TYR A 94 6.65 -1.59 -6.15
CA TYR A 94 6.56 -1.28 -7.57
C TYR A 94 7.39 -0.07 -7.96
N GLY A 95 7.94 -0.10 -9.18
CA GLY A 95 8.62 1.03 -9.80
C GLY A 95 8.04 1.35 -11.18
N ARG A 96 8.33 2.56 -11.69
CA ARG A 96 7.79 3.07 -12.97
C ARG A 96 6.26 3.13 -13.01
N VAL A 97 5.62 3.32 -11.86
CA VAL A 97 4.17 3.46 -11.77
C VAL A 97 3.76 4.80 -12.38
N GLU A 98 2.76 4.76 -13.25
CA GLU A 98 2.07 5.90 -13.85
C GLU A 98 0.61 5.92 -13.35
N PRO A 99 -0.10 7.05 -13.44
CA PRO A 99 -1.49 7.14 -12.97
C PRO A 99 -2.40 6.05 -13.57
N LYS A 100 -2.22 5.73 -14.85
CA LYS A 100 -3.00 4.68 -15.54
C LYS A 100 -2.85 3.28 -14.91
N HIS A 101 -1.79 3.02 -14.14
CA HIS A 101 -1.55 1.73 -13.50
C HIS A 101 -2.25 1.60 -12.14
N VAL A 102 -2.73 2.70 -11.56
CA VAL A 102 -3.25 2.70 -10.18
C VAL A 102 -4.48 1.80 -10.03
N ASP A 103 -5.42 1.84 -10.97
CA ASP A 103 -6.60 0.96 -10.94
C ASP A 103 -6.21 -0.52 -10.94
N GLY A 104 -5.26 -0.91 -11.79
CA GLY A 104 -4.74 -2.26 -11.84
C GLY A 104 -3.99 -2.67 -10.56
N ILE A 105 -3.20 -1.78 -9.95
CA ILE A 105 -2.53 -2.05 -8.68
C ILE A 105 -3.54 -2.29 -7.56
N VAL A 106 -4.60 -1.47 -7.48
CA VAL A 106 -5.65 -1.64 -6.48
C VAL A 106 -6.39 -2.96 -6.72
N GLN A 107 -6.81 -3.23 -7.95
CA GLN A 107 -7.53 -4.44 -8.29
C GLN A 107 -6.71 -5.71 -8.03
N GLU A 108 -5.56 -5.84 -8.69
CA GLU A 108 -4.77 -7.07 -8.68
C GLU A 108 -4.10 -7.30 -7.33
N THR A 109 -3.47 -6.26 -6.76
CA THR A 109 -2.61 -6.44 -5.59
C THR A 109 -3.34 -6.27 -4.29
N LEU A 110 -4.17 -5.23 -4.16
CA LEU A 110 -4.84 -4.94 -2.89
C LEU A 110 -6.12 -5.77 -2.69
N LEU A 111 -6.84 -6.10 -3.78
CA LEU A 111 -8.09 -6.86 -3.67
C LEU A 111 -7.93 -8.34 -4.00
N GLU A 112 -7.05 -8.70 -4.93
CA GLU A 112 -6.88 -10.09 -5.40
C GLU A 112 -5.62 -10.77 -4.85
N GLY A 113 -4.74 -10.04 -4.16
CA GLY A 113 -3.50 -10.59 -3.60
C GLY A 113 -2.47 -11.04 -4.65
N LYS A 114 -2.53 -10.48 -5.87
CA LYS A 114 -1.65 -10.80 -6.99
C LYS A 114 -0.60 -9.71 -7.21
N VAL A 115 0.61 -10.14 -7.58
CA VAL A 115 1.72 -9.22 -7.87
C VAL A 115 1.81 -8.98 -9.38
N ILE A 116 1.82 -7.70 -9.78
CA ILE A 116 2.07 -7.31 -11.18
C ILE A 116 3.57 -7.37 -11.46
N GLU A 117 4.02 -8.44 -12.11
CA GLU A 117 5.44 -8.75 -12.34
C GLU A 117 6.20 -7.63 -13.07
N GLU A 118 5.62 -7.05 -14.11
CA GLU A 118 6.28 -6.03 -14.95
C GLU A 118 6.75 -4.79 -14.14
N MET A 119 6.00 -4.42 -13.11
CA MET A 119 6.31 -3.28 -12.25
C MET A 119 7.10 -3.68 -11.01
N PHE A 120 7.21 -4.97 -10.70
CA PHE A 120 7.82 -5.47 -9.47
C PHE A 120 9.29 -5.08 -9.35
N ARG A 121 9.69 -4.66 -8.15
CA ARG A 121 11.07 -4.31 -7.79
C ARG A 121 11.60 -5.13 -6.64
N GLY A 122 10.71 -5.76 -5.88
CA GLY A 122 11.03 -6.58 -4.73
C GLY A 122 9.88 -6.58 -3.75
N GLY A 123 9.94 -7.50 -2.80
CA GLY A 123 9.04 -7.50 -1.68
C GLY A 123 9.70 -8.10 -0.44
N ILE A 124 9.02 -7.97 0.68
CA ILE A 124 9.46 -8.51 1.96
C ILE A 124 8.26 -9.08 2.69
N ARG A 125 8.42 -10.23 3.34
CA ARG A 125 7.42 -10.75 4.29
C ARG A 125 7.77 -10.34 5.71
N GLN A 126 6.78 -10.39 6.59
CA GLN A 126 7.00 -10.33 8.02
C GLN A 126 8.10 -11.33 8.43
N GLY A 127 9.02 -10.90 9.30
CA GLY A 127 10.23 -11.67 9.64
C GLY A 127 11.44 -11.42 8.72
N GLY A 128 11.29 -10.60 7.68
CA GLY A 128 12.41 -10.12 6.86
C GLY A 128 12.78 -11.00 5.66
N GLU A 129 11.98 -12.03 5.37
CA GLU A 129 12.17 -12.86 4.19
C GLU A 129 11.97 -12.02 2.91
N ILE A 130 12.93 -12.09 1.98
CA ILE A 130 12.89 -11.34 0.72
C ILE A 130 12.06 -12.11 -0.31
N LEU A 131 11.04 -11.45 -0.84
CA LEU A 131 10.27 -11.95 -1.99
C LEU A 131 10.99 -11.63 -3.30
N ARG A 132 11.12 -12.66 -4.14
CA ARG A 132 11.67 -12.57 -5.50
C ARG A 132 10.75 -13.32 -6.45
N ILE A 133 10.67 -12.85 -7.70
CA ILE A 133 9.97 -13.49 -8.82
C ILE A 133 11.03 -13.88 -9.84
#